data_AF-A0A8B6Y3W4-F1
#
_entry.id   AF-A0A8B6Y3W4-F1
#
_cell.length_a   1.000
_cell.length_b   1.000
_cell.length_c   1.000
_cell.angle_alpha   90.00
_cell.angle_beta   90.00
_cell.angle_gamma   90.00
#
_symmetry.space_group_name_H-M   'P 1'
#
loop_
_entity.id
_entity.type
_entity.pdbx_description
1 polymer ?
#
loop_
_entity_poly.entity_id
_entity_poly.type
_entity_poly.pdbx_seq_one_letter_code
_entity_poly.pdbx_strand_id
1 'polypeptide(L)'
;MIQTSKKLEDEIAALKLEMDKVILENKKFSESVERLKKETEEIGTENRKFMENNESIKQQNNIYHEKITELTSNVIDLKEKAQKFKELYQRLLRENEKLATVRDELQEQLGGFKKLQEMIFSQLNEKMKAMDRSLLEKIALDIEMIDGHQGLSRNEFDSFMNRVPTHLKNKFIKIAHDFQKFDKNKDDIIESDEFGAMLDQVMEGEGLKKT
;
A
#
# COMPACT_ATOMS: atom_id res chain seq x y z
N MET A 1 13.65 66.58 119.09
CA MET A 1 13.81 65.12 118.98
C MET A 1 12.57 64.42 118.42
N ILE A 2 11.34 64.69 118.90
CA ILE A 2 10.12 63.97 118.47
C ILE A 2 9.73 64.26 116.99
N GLN A 3 9.82 65.51 116.52
CA GLN A 3 9.50 65.86 115.12
C GLN A 3 10.43 65.25 114.07
N THR A 4 11.71 65.06 114.41
CA THR A 4 12.71 64.40 113.56
C THR A 4 12.48 62.90 113.44
N SER A 5 11.99 62.24 114.51
CA SER A 5 11.66 60.80 114.48
C SER A 5 10.48 60.50 113.55
N LYS A 6 9.44 61.33 113.59
CA LYS A 6 8.24 61.14 112.76
C LYS A 6 8.51 61.35 111.26
N LYS A 7 9.33 62.35 110.90
CA LYS A 7 9.76 62.55 109.50
C LYS A 7 10.55 61.36 108.96
N LEU A 8 11.44 60.78 109.76
CA LEU A 8 12.19 59.59 109.39
C LEU A 8 11.28 58.36 109.22
N GLU A 9 10.26 58.20 110.07
CA GLU A 9 9.26 57.13 109.93
C GLU A 9 8.44 57.27 108.63
N ASP A 10 8.03 58.49 108.28
CA ASP A 10 7.30 58.78 107.04
C ASP A 10 8.17 58.52 105.80
N GLU A 11 9.46 58.90 105.83
CA GLU A 11 10.42 58.60 104.75
C GLU A 11 10.68 57.10 104.60
N ILE A 12 10.81 56.36 105.71
CA ILE A 12 10.95 54.90 105.69
C ILE A 12 9.69 54.25 105.08
N ALA A 13 8.50 54.75 105.41
CA ALA A 13 7.25 54.24 104.85
C ALA A 13 7.14 54.52 103.34
N ALA A 14 7.53 55.72 102.89
CA ALA A 14 7.58 56.08 101.47
C ALA A 14 8.58 55.21 100.69
N LEU A 15 9.79 55.02 101.22
CA LEU A 15 10.80 54.15 100.63
C LEU A 15 10.35 52.69 100.54
N LYS A 16 9.60 52.19 101.54
CA LYS A 16 9.01 50.84 101.47
C LYS A 16 7.98 50.71 100.35
N LEU A 17 7.09 51.70 100.21
CA LEU A 17 6.11 51.72 99.12
C LEU A 17 6.77 51.74 97.74
N GLU A 18 7.84 52.54 97.60
CA GLU A 18 8.59 52.62 96.35
C GLU A 18 9.36 51.32 96.07
N MET A 19 9.94 50.70 97.10
CA MET A 19 10.57 49.39 97.00
C MET A 19 9.57 48.30 96.58
N ASP A 20 8.37 48.27 97.15
CA ASP A 20 7.31 47.32 96.79
C ASP A 20 6.85 47.52 95.33
N LYS A 21 6.77 48.78 94.87
CA LYS A 21 6.46 49.10 93.47
C LYS A 21 7.55 48.59 92.52
N VAL A 22 8.82 48.82 92.85
CA VAL A 22 9.96 48.32 92.06
C VAL A 22 9.98 46.79 92.03
N ILE A 23 9.68 46.10 93.14
CA ILE A 23 9.58 44.64 93.19
C ILE A 23 8.47 44.15 92.25
N LEU A 24 7.31 44.79 92.26
CA LEU A 24 6.19 44.44 91.39
C LEU A 24 6.53 44.67 89.90
N GLU A 25 7.17 45.78 89.58
CA GLU A 25 7.62 46.08 88.22
C GLU A 25 8.69 45.10 87.73
N ASN A 26 9.68 44.76 88.58
CA ASN A 26 10.67 43.72 88.26
C ASN A 26 10.03 42.35 88.01
N LYS A 27 9.00 41.98 88.79
CA LYS A 27 8.27 40.73 88.56
C LYS A 27 7.58 40.73 87.19
N LYS A 28 6.86 41.80 86.86
CA LYS A 28 6.21 41.96 85.53
C LYS A 28 7.22 41.94 84.39
N PHE A 29 8.38 42.58 84.58
CA PHE A 29 9.45 42.59 83.60
C PHE A 29 10.02 41.18 83.39
N SER A 30 10.27 40.44 84.48
CA SER A 30 10.72 39.04 84.41
C SER A 30 9.72 38.15 83.67
N GLU A 31 8.42 38.29 83.94
CA GLU A 31 7.37 37.56 83.22
C GLU A 31 7.34 37.91 81.72
N SER A 32 7.52 39.19 81.39
CA SER A 32 7.58 39.62 79.99
C SER A 32 8.83 39.10 79.26
N VAL A 33 9.98 39.05 79.94
CA VAL A 33 11.22 38.48 79.39
C VAL A 33 11.03 37.00 79.08
N GLU A 34 10.40 36.23 79.97
CA GLU A 34 10.17 34.81 79.71
C GLU A 34 9.16 34.56 78.58
N ARG A 35 8.10 35.37 78.48
CA ARG A 35 7.19 35.30 77.33
C ARG A 35 7.92 35.58 76.02
N LEU A 36 8.74 36.63 75.97
CA LEU A 36 9.49 36.98 74.77
C LEU A 36 10.52 35.92 74.38
N LYS A 37 11.18 35.28 75.35
CA LYS A 37 12.06 34.13 75.07
C LYS A 37 11.29 32.99 74.41
N LYS A 38 10.12 32.64 74.95
CA LYS A 38 9.28 31.59 74.37
C LYS A 38 8.82 31.93 72.94
N GLU A 39 8.35 33.16 72.71
CA GLU A 39 7.97 33.62 71.36
C GLU A 39 9.17 33.58 70.39
N THR A 40 10.36 33.95 70.86
CA THR A 40 11.59 33.90 70.06
C THR A 40 11.97 32.46 69.69
N GLU A 41 11.82 31.52 70.61
CA GLU A 41 12.04 30.10 70.35
C GLU A 41 11.03 29.54 69.34
N GLU A 42 9.75 29.88 69.49
CA GLU A 42 8.67 29.48 68.57
C GLU A 42 8.95 29.99 67.14
N ILE A 43 9.25 31.30 66.99
CA ILE A 43 9.64 31.89 65.70
C ILE A 43 10.90 31.22 65.15
N GLY A 44 11.88 30.90 66.00
CA GLY A 44 13.09 30.19 65.59
C GLY A 44 12.82 28.77 65.08
N THR A 45 11.82 28.07 65.63
CA THR A 45 11.38 26.77 65.10
C THR A 45 10.63 26.91 63.78
N GLU A 46 9.78 27.93 63.65
CA GLU A 46 8.99 28.15 62.44
C GLU A 46 9.86 28.57 61.26
N ASN A 47 10.84 29.46 61.49
CA ASN A 47 11.81 29.85 60.47
C ASN A 47 12.62 28.66 59.94
N ARG A 48 12.99 27.71 60.81
CA ARG A 48 13.67 26.48 60.38
C ARG A 48 12.78 25.63 59.47
N LYS A 49 11.51 25.46 59.81
CA LYS A 49 10.54 24.75 58.95
C LYS A 49 10.36 25.46 57.60
N PHE A 50 10.29 26.78 57.59
CA PHE A 50 10.21 27.55 56.35
C PHE A 50 11.46 27.40 55.47
N MET A 51 12.65 27.36 56.08
CA MET A 51 13.89 27.09 55.34
C MET A 51 13.88 25.70 54.71
N GLU A 52 13.51 24.66 55.47
CA GLU A 52 13.40 23.29 54.97
C GLU A 52 12.39 23.18 53.82
N ASN A 53 11.21 23.80 53.98
CA ASN A 53 10.18 23.85 52.94
C ASN A 53 10.68 24.57 51.68
N ASN A 54 11.38 25.70 51.83
CA ASN A 54 11.93 26.43 50.68
C ASN A 54 12.96 25.60 49.92
N GLU A 55 13.84 24.86 50.61
CA GLU A 55 14.79 23.97 49.94
C GLU A 55 14.08 22.80 49.24
N SER A 56 13.07 22.20 49.87
CA SER A 56 12.26 21.15 49.23
C SER A 56 11.55 21.66 47.96
N ILE A 57 10.96 22.86 48.00
CA ILE A 57 10.29 23.47 46.85
C ILE A 57 11.30 23.78 45.73
N LYS A 58 12.51 24.27 46.06
CA LYS A 58 13.57 24.49 45.07
C LYS A 58 13.97 23.18 44.38
N GLN A 59 14.14 22.11 45.15
CA GLN A 59 14.47 20.79 44.59
C GLN A 59 13.37 20.29 43.66
N GLN A 60 12.10 20.40 44.06
CA GLN A 60 10.97 20.02 43.20
C GLN A 60 10.92 20.85 41.91
N ASN A 61 11.15 22.17 42.00
CA ASN A 61 11.20 23.05 40.83
C ASN A 61 12.31 22.64 39.85
N ASN A 62 13.50 22.29 40.35
CA ASN A 62 14.58 21.80 39.51
C ASN A 62 14.20 20.51 38.79
N ILE A 63 13.63 19.53 39.50
CA ILE A 63 13.16 18.27 38.92
C ILE A 63 12.10 18.51 37.83
N TYR A 64 11.15 19.41 38.07
CA TYR A 64 10.14 19.74 37.06
C TYR A 64 10.75 20.45 35.85
N HIS A 65 11.74 21.31 36.06
CA HIS A 65 12.43 22.00 34.97
C HIS A 65 13.20 21.02 34.06
N GLU A 66 13.91 20.06 34.65
CA GLU A 66 14.59 18.98 33.93
C GLU A 66 13.59 18.14 33.12
N LYS A 67 12.48 17.72 33.74
CA LYS A 67 11.42 16.96 33.05
C LYS A 67 10.79 17.74 31.90
N ILE A 68 10.54 19.04 32.07
CA ILE A 68 10.01 19.90 31.00
C ILE A 68 11.00 19.97 29.83
N THR A 69 12.29 20.07 30.12
CA THR A 69 13.35 20.11 29.11
C THR A 69 13.40 18.80 28.33
N GLU A 70 13.37 17.66 29.03
CA GLU A 70 13.33 16.33 28.43
C GLU A 70 12.08 16.13 27.55
N LEU A 71 10.90 16.44 28.08
CA LEU A 71 9.63 16.32 27.34
C LEU A 71 9.61 17.22 26.10
N THR A 72 10.15 18.44 26.22
CA THR A 72 10.26 19.37 25.09
C THR A 72 11.15 18.80 24.00
N SER A 73 12.30 18.22 24.37
CA SER A 73 13.20 17.53 23.44
C SER A 73 12.50 16.35 22.74
N ASN A 74 11.78 15.54 23.50
CA ASN A 74 11.04 14.40 22.96
C ASN A 74 9.94 14.83 21.99
N VAL A 75 9.23 15.93 22.28
CA VAL A 75 8.21 16.48 21.38
C VAL A 75 8.83 16.98 20.06
N ILE A 76 10.02 17.58 20.10
CA ILE A 76 10.75 18.01 18.91
C ILE A 76 11.12 16.79 18.05
N ASP A 77 11.73 15.76 18.64
CA ASP A 77 12.11 14.53 17.92
C ASP A 77 10.88 13.82 17.32
N LEU A 78 9.78 13.73 18.07
CA LEU A 78 8.52 13.16 17.56
C LEU A 78 7.93 13.96 16.40
N LYS A 79 8.00 15.31 16.46
CA LYS A 79 7.56 16.16 15.34
C LYS A 79 8.41 15.93 14.09
N GLU A 80 9.73 15.81 14.24
CA GLU A 80 10.61 15.52 13.11
C GLU A 80 10.33 14.14 12.50
N LYS A 81 10.14 13.12 13.34
CA LYS A 81 9.77 11.77 12.89
C LYS A 81 8.42 11.77 12.17
N ALA A 82 7.42 12.48 12.70
CA ALA A 82 6.11 12.60 12.07
C ALA A 82 6.20 13.28 10.70
N GLN A 83 7.01 14.33 10.57
CA GLN A 83 7.24 15.01 9.31
C GLN A 83 7.92 14.09 8.27
N LYS A 84 8.97 13.35 8.67
CA LYS A 84 9.62 12.34 7.81
C LYS A 84 8.65 11.26 7.36
N PHE A 85 7.78 10.79 8.27
CA PHE A 85 6.78 9.77 7.94
C PHE A 85 5.75 10.30 6.93
N LYS A 86 5.30 11.55 7.10
CA LYS A 86 4.39 12.21 6.14
C LYS A 86 5.01 12.31 4.75
N GLU A 87 6.28 12.70 4.66
CA GLU A 87 7.00 12.78 3.38
C GLU A 87 7.17 11.40 2.73
N LEU A 88 7.50 10.38 3.52
CA LEU A 88 7.62 9.01 3.03
C LEU A 88 6.27 8.48 2.51
N TYR A 89 5.18 8.75 3.21
CA TYR A 89 3.83 8.39 2.76
C TYR A 89 3.47 9.06 1.42
N GLN A 90 3.80 10.34 1.26
CA GLN A 90 3.59 11.05 -0.01
C GLN A 90 4.46 10.52 -1.16
N ARG A 91 5.66 10.00 -0.87
CA ARG A 91 6.49 9.32 -1.88
C ARG A 91 5.86 7.99 -2.30
N LEU A 92 5.39 7.21 -1.33
CA LEU A 92 4.76 5.91 -1.57
C LEU A 92 3.47 6.05 -2.39
N LEU A 93 2.65 7.08 -2.13
CA LEU A 93 1.49 7.38 -2.97
C LEU A 93 1.88 7.64 -4.43
N ARG A 94 2.90 8.48 -4.66
CA ARG A 94 3.40 8.78 -6.01
C ARG A 94 3.97 7.55 -6.71
N GLU A 95 4.67 6.68 -6.00
CA GLU A 95 5.16 5.42 -6.55
C GLU A 95 4.02 4.48 -6.90
N ASN A 96 2.98 4.41 -6.07
CA ASN A 96 1.81 3.59 -6.34
C ASN A 96 1.03 4.08 -7.57
N GLU A 97 0.91 5.39 -7.75
CA GLU A 97 0.33 5.99 -8.97
C GLU A 97 1.14 5.60 -10.21
N LYS A 98 2.48 5.66 -10.15
CA LYS A 98 3.36 5.21 -11.25
C LYS A 98 3.23 3.71 -11.52
N LEU A 99 3.07 2.89 -10.49
CA LEU A 99 2.84 1.45 -10.67
C LEU A 99 1.49 1.18 -11.33
N ALA A 100 0.46 1.96 -10.99
CA ALA A 100 -0.84 1.85 -11.65
C ALA A 100 -0.75 2.21 -13.14
N THR A 101 -0.04 3.29 -13.50
CA THR A 101 0.15 3.64 -14.92
C THR A 101 0.92 2.56 -15.68
N VAL A 102 2.01 2.04 -15.11
CA VAL A 102 2.79 0.95 -15.72
C VAL A 102 1.94 -0.32 -15.89
N ARG A 103 1.10 -0.65 -14.90
CA ARG A 103 0.17 -1.78 -15.00
C ARG A 103 -0.80 -1.58 -16.17
N ASP A 104 -1.37 -0.40 -16.31
CA ASP A 104 -2.36 -0.11 -17.36
C ASP A 104 -1.70 -0.15 -18.75
N GLU A 105 -0.50 0.41 -18.90
CA GLU A 105 0.32 0.31 -20.12
C GLU A 105 0.64 -1.15 -20.49
N LEU A 106 1.06 -1.97 -19.52
CA LEU A 106 1.33 -3.39 -19.74
C LEU A 106 0.07 -4.15 -20.15
N GLN A 107 -1.08 -3.84 -19.54
CA GLN A 107 -2.34 -4.47 -19.90
C GLN A 107 -2.76 -4.11 -21.33
N GLU A 108 -2.56 -2.86 -21.75
CA GLU A 108 -2.79 -2.43 -23.13
C GLU A 108 -1.85 -3.16 -24.11
N GLN A 109 -0.55 -3.22 -23.80
CA GLN A 109 0.43 -3.93 -24.63
C GLN A 109 0.10 -5.43 -24.78
N LEU A 110 -0.29 -6.09 -23.70
CA LEU A 110 -0.72 -7.50 -23.74
C LEU A 110 -1.99 -7.68 -24.58
N GLY A 111 -2.93 -6.74 -24.52
CA GLY A 111 -4.10 -6.71 -25.39
C GLY A 111 -3.72 -6.56 -26.87
N GLY A 112 -2.77 -5.67 -27.17
CA GLY A 112 -2.20 -5.50 -28.51
C GLY A 112 -1.52 -6.76 -29.03
N PHE A 113 -0.73 -7.42 -28.17
CA PHE A 113 -0.03 -8.67 -28.52
C PHE A 113 -1.02 -9.80 -28.85
N LYS A 114 -2.10 -9.94 -28.07
CA LYS A 114 -3.15 -10.94 -28.36
C LYS A 114 -3.79 -10.72 -29.73
N LYS A 115 -4.15 -9.47 -30.06
CA LYS A 115 -4.70 -9.12 -31.38
C LYS A 115 -3.71 -9.40 -32.51
N LEU A 116 -2.44 -9.06 -32.31
CA LEU A 116 -1.38 -9.35 -33.28
C LEU A 116 -1.22 -10.86 -33.49
N GLN A 117 -1.23 -11.63 -32.41
CA GLN A 117 -1.19 -13.08 -32.46
C GLN A 117 -2.36 -13.66 -33.24
N GLU A 118 -3.60 -13.25 -32.95
CA GLU A 118 -4.80 -13.67 -33.69
C GLU A 118 -4.70 -13.33 -35.19
N MET A 119 -4.25 -12.12 -35.52
CA MET A 119 -4.06 -11.69 -36.91
C MET A 119 -3.01 -12.54 -37.64
N ILE A 120 -1.87 -12.81 -37.00
CA ILE A 120 -0.81 -13.66 -37.58
C ILE A 120 -1.33 -15.08 -37.81
N PHE A 121 -2.05 -15.66 -36.84
CA PHE A 121 -2.63 -17.00 -37.02
C PHE A 121 -3.68 -17.04 -38.13
N SER A 122 -4.52 -16.01 -38.27
CA SER A 122 -5.48 -15.91 -39.37
C SER A 122 -4.76 -15.87 -40.73
N GLN A 123 -3.75 -15.00 -40.85
CA GLN A 123 -2.96 -14.88 -42.08
C GLN A 123 -2.18 -16.15 -42.42
N LEU A 124 -1.62 -16.84 -41.42
CA LEU A 124 -0.93 -18.11 -41.61
C LEU A 124 -1.92 -19.20 -42.07
N ASN A 125 -3.10 -19.27 -41.47
CA ASN A 125 -4.13 -20.21 -41.88
C ASN A 125 -4.61 -19.94 -43.31
N GLU A 126 -4.85 -18.67 -43.69
CA GLU A 126 -5.22 -18.30 -45.05
C GLU A 126 -4.12 -18.68 -46.06
N LYS A 127 -2.85 -18.37 -45.76
CA LYS A 127 -1.72 -18.74 -46.61
C LYS A 127 -1.56 -20.25 -46.73
N MET A 128 -1.73 -20.99 -45.63
CA MET A 128 -1.65 -22.45 -45.63
C MET A 128 -2.78 -23.04 -46.48
N LYS A 129 -4.01 -22.52 -46.38
CA LYS A 129 -5.12 -22.93 -47.24
C LYS A 129 -4.86 -22.63 -48.71
N ALA A 130 -4.36 -21.44 -49.04
CA ALA A 130 -4.02 -21.09 -50.42
C ALA A 130 -2.90 -21.99 -50.99
N MET A 131 -1.90 -22.31 -50.18
CA MET A 131 -0.81 -23.22 -50.54
C MET A 131 -1.31 -24.65 -50.76
N ASP A 132 -2.13 -25.17 -49.83
CA ASP A 132 -2.74 -26.50 -49.95
C ASP A 132 -3.63 -26.58 -51.20
N ARG A 133 -4.43 -25.53 -51.48
CA ARG A 133 -5.25 -25.45 -52.69
C ARG A 133 -4.40 -25.47 -53.95
N SER A 134 -3.36 -24.64 -54.01
CA SER A 134 -2.45 -24.58 -55.17
C SER A 134 -1.72 -25.91 -55.39
N LEU A 135 -1.33 -26.61 -54.32
CA LEU A 135 -0.74 -27.94 -54.40
C LEU A 135 -1.72 -28.95 -55.00
N LEU A 136 -2.99 -28.93 -54.58
CA LEU A 136 -4.03 -29.82 -55.08
C LEU A 136 -4.38 -29.53 -56.54
N GLU A 137 -4.52 -28.26 -56.92
CA GLU A 137 -4.69 -27.84 -58.31
C GLU A 137 -3.52 -28.31 -59.18
N LYS A 138 -2.29 -28.19 -58.69
CA LYS A 138 -1.10 -28.70 -59.40
C LYS A 138 -1.11 -30.22 -59.55
N ILE A 139 -1.48 -30.97 -58.50
CA ILE A 139 -1.59 -32.44 -58.58
C ILE A 139 -2.63 -32.85 -59.62
N ALA A 140 -3.77 -32.16 -59.68
CA ALA A 140 -4.81 -32.43 -60.67
C ALA A 140 -4.32 -32.15 -62.10
N LEU A 141 -3.71 -30.98 -62.35
CA LEU A 141 -3.12 -30.65 -63.64
C LEU A 141 -2.04 -31.65 -64.07
N ASP A 142 -1.16 -32.05 -63.15
CA ASP A 142 -0.12 -33.06 -63.43
C ASP A 142 -0.72 -34.44 -63.79
N ILE A 143 -1.96 -34.74 -63.37
CA ILE A 143 -2.67 -35.97 -63.74
C ILE A 143 -3.36 -35.80 -65.10
N GLU A 144 -4.09 -34.71 -65.32
CA GLU A 144 -4.75 -34.41 -66.61
C GLU A 144 -3.74 -34.36 -67.78
N MET A 145 -2.54 -33.82 -67.53
CA MET A 145 -1.47 -33.78 -68.54
C MET A 145 -0.97 -35.16 -68.97
N ILE A 146 -1.23 -36.23 -68.21
CA ILE A 146 -0.81 -37.59 -68.55
C ILE A 146 -1.74 -38.20 -69.61
N ASP A 147 -3.04 -37.95 -69.54
CA ASP A 147 -4.03 -38.47 -70.50
C ASP A 147 -4.34 -37.48 -71.63
N GLY A 148 -4.03 -36.19 -71.43
CA GLY A 148 -4.19 -35.14 -72.46
C GLY A 148 -5.63 -34.70 -72.69
N HIS A 149 -6.56 -35.15 -71.84
CA HIS A 149 -7.96 -34.75 -71.81
C HIS A 149 -8.22 -33.77 -70.66
N GLN A 150 -9.17 -32.85 -70.88
CA GLN A 150 -9.52 -31.85 -69.89
C GLN A 150 -10.52 -32.44 -68.88
N GLY A 151 -10.26 -32.24 -67.59
CA GLY A 151 -11.08 -32.79 -66.50
C GLY A 151 -10.57 -34.15 -66.01
N LEU A 152 -11.03 -34.54 -64.82
CA LEU A 152 -10.61 -35.79 -64.18
C LEU A 152 -11.63 -36.90 -64.45
N SER A 153 -11.24 -37.91 -65.21
CA SER A 153 -11.99 -39.17 -65.30
C SER A 153 -11.97 -39.93 -63.97
N ARG A 154 -12.83 -40.94 -63.84
CA ARG A 154 -12.91 -41.76 -62.61
C ARG A 154 -11.58 -42.38 -62.17
N ASN A 155 -10.77 -42.85 -63.11
CA ASN A 155 -9.45 -43.44 -62.80
C ASN A 155 -8.41 -42.37 -62.40
N GLU A 156 -8.52 -41.18 -62.99
CA GLU A 156 -7.67 -40.04 -62.67
C GLU A 156 -8.05 -39.44 -61.31
N PHE A 157 -9.33 -39.45 -60.96
CA PHE A 157 -9.81 -39.08 -59.64
C PHE A 157 -9.28 -40.02 -58.54
N ASP A 158 -9.28 -41.33 -58.78
CA ASP A 158 -8.68 -42.29 -57.84
C ASP A 158 -7.16 -42.07 -57.72
N SER A 159 -6.49 -41.74 -58.84
CA SER A 159 -5.07 -41.38 -58.87
C SER A 159 -4.79 -40.07 -58.12
N PHE A 160 -5.67 -39.08 -58.24
CA PHE A 160 -5.64 -37.82 -57.51
C PHE A 160 -5.80 -38.08 -56.01
N MET A 161 -6.82 -38.82 -55.60
CA MET A 161 -7.09 -39.18 -54.20
C MET A 161 -5.93 -39.95 -53.54
N ASN A 162 -5.13 -40.69 -54.34
CA ASN A 162 -3.91 -41.35 -53.87
C ASN A 162 -2.73 -40.38 -53.67
N ARG A 163 -2.67 -39.29 -54.43
CA ARG A 163 -1.61 -38.26 -54.36
C ARG A 163 -1.95 -37.09 -53.44
N VAL A 164 -3.20 -36.97 -52.97
CA VAL A 164 -3.59 -35.99 -51.95
C VAL A 164 -2.71 -36.12 -50.70
N PRO A 165 -2.13 -35.02 -50.19
CA PRO A 165 -1.33 -35.01 -48.97
C PRO A 165 -2.05 -35.65 -47.77
N THR A 166 -1.29 -36.34 -46.91
CA THR A 166 -1.83 -37.13 -45.80
C THR A 166 -2.67 -36.30 -44.81
N HIS A 167 -2.32 -35.02 -44.59
CA HIS A 167 -3.07 -34.12 -43.70
C HIS A 167 -4.43 -33.69 -44.26
N LEU A 168 -4.63 -33.79 -45.59
CA LEU A 168 -5.89 -33.47 -46.27
C LEU A 168 -6.69 -34.72 -46.63
N LYS A 169 -6.03 -35.88 -46.74
CA LYS A 169 -6.64 -37.15 -47.16
C LYS A 169 -7.89 -37.52 -46.35
N ASN A 170 -7.88 -37.31 -45.04
CA ASN A 170 -9.04 -37.56 -44.18
C ASN A 170 -10.23 -36.63 -44.47
N LYS A 171 -9.98 -35.40 -44.93
CA LYS A 171 -11.03 -34.45 -45.32
C LYS A 171 -11.63 -34.84 -46.67
N PHE A 172 -10.77 -35.17 -47.62
CA PHE A 172 -11.17 -35.69 -48.94
C PHE A 172 -11.99 -36.97 -48.82
N ILE A 173 -11.58 -37.94 -47.99
CA ILE A 173 -12.36 -39.16 -47.73
C ILE A 173 -13.72 -38.88 -47.08
N LYS A 174 -13.90 -37.76 -46.36
CA LYS A 174 -15.21 -37.43 -45.77
C LYS A 174 -16.12 -36.71 -46.76
N ILE A 175 -15.57 -35.76 -47.51
CA ILE A 175 -16.34 -34.79 -48.30
C ILE A 175 -16.46 -35.23 -49.77
N ALA A 176 -15.40 -35.83 -50.30
CA ALA A 176 -15.19 -36.22 -51.69
C ALA A 176 -14.93 -37.73 -51.83
N HIS A 177 -15.63 -38.57 -51.06
CA HIS A 177 -15.54 -40.04 -51.21
C HIS A 177 -16.25 -40.59 -52.44
N ASP A 178 -17.18 -39.81 -53.00
CA ASP A 178 -18.00 -40.25 -54.11
C ASP A 178 -17.77 -39.34 -55.31
N PHE A 179 -17.22 -39.93 -56.37
CA PHE A 179 -16.98 -39.29 -57.66
C PHE A 179 -18.29 -38.73 -58.25
N GLN A 180 -19.39 -39.48 -58.12
CA GLN A 180 -20.69 -39.12 -58.69
C GLN A 180 -21.37 -37.94 -57.99
N LYS A 181 -20.87 -37.55 -56.82
CA LYS A 181 -21.39 -36.38 -56.09
C LYS A 181 -20.93 -35.07 -56.71
N PHE A 182 -19.79 -35.08 -57.41
CA PHE A 182 -19.19 -33.88 -57.98
C PHE A 182 -19.32 -33.81 -59.50
N ASP A 183 -19.53 -34.95 -60.17
CA ASP A 183 -19.98 -35.08 -61.57
C ASP A 183 -21.49 -34.74 -61.70
N LYS A 184 -21.82 -33.46 -61.94
CA LYS A 184 -23.23 -32.99 -61.97
C LYS A 184 -23.91 -33.25 -63.32
N ASN A 185 -23.13 -33.26 -64.38
CA ASN A 185 -23.50 -33.55 -65.78
C ASN A 185 -23.61 -35.05 -66.08
N LYS A 186 -23.10 -35.93 -65.21
CA LYS A 186 -23.09 -37.39 -65.34
C LYS A 186 -22.35 -37.86 -66.61
N ASP A 187 -21.30 -37.16 -66.98
CA ASP A 187 -20.48 -37.49 -68.15
C ASP A 187 -19.22 -38.30 -67.79
N ASP A 188 -19.14 -38.78 -66.55
CA ASP A 188 -18.01 -39.51 -65.98
C ASP A 188 -16.69 -38.70 -65.96
N ILE A 189 -16.77 -37.36 -66.04
CA ILE A 189 -15.63 -36.43 -66.01
C ILE A 189 -15.92 -35.29 -65.01
N ILE A 190 -15.01 -35.06 -64.06
CA ILE A 190 -15.10 -33.87 -63.20
C ILE A 190 -14.45 -32.70 -63.92
N GLU A 191 -15.26 -31.74 -64.36
CA GLU A 191 -14.79 -30.53 -65.03
C GLU A 191 -14.07 -29.57 -64.04
N SER A 192 -13.29 -28.63 -64.59
CA SER A 192 -12.52 -27.65 -63.79
C SER A 192 -13.38 -26.87 -62.78
N ASP A 193 -14.62 -26.54 -63.14
CA ASP A 193 -15.54 -25.80 -62.26
C ASP A 193 -16.07 -26.69 -61.12
N GLU A 194 -16.30 -27.97 -61.40
CA GLU A 194 -16.74 -28.97 -60.42
C GLU A 194 -15.61 -29.36 -59.46
N PHE A 195 -14.40 -29.48 -59.99
CA PHE A 195 -13.18 -29.68 -59.22
C PHE A 195 -12.91 -28.48 -58.30
N GLY A 196 -13.05 -27.25 -58.82
CA GLY A 196 -12.94 -26.02 -58.03
C GLY A 196 -13.92 -26.00 -56.86
N ALA A 197 -15.19 -26.34 -57.11
CA ALA A 197 -16.23 -26.41 -56.08
C ALA A 197 -15.97 -27.53 -55.05
N MET A 198 -15.41 -28.66 -55.47
CA MET A 198 -14.98 -29.73 -54.58
C MET A 198 -13.84 -29.26 -53.66
N LEU A 199 -12.82 -28.59 -54.21
CA LEU A 199 -11.73 -28.02 -53.43
C LEU A 199 -12.25 -26.99 -52.43
N ASP A 200 -13.15 -26.10 -52.83
CA ASP A 200 -13.77 -25.14 -51.90
C ASP A 200 -14.52 -25.85 -50.78
N GLN A 201 -15.32 -26.87 -51.09
CA GLN A 201 -16.05 -27.61 -50.06
C GLN A 201 -15.11 -28.35 -49.07
N VAL A 202 -13.98 -28.88 -49.55
CA VAL A 202 -12.99 -29.56 -48.70
C VAL A 202 -12.20 -28.57 -47.83
N MET A 203 -11.95 -27.35 -48.35
CA MET A 203 -11.17 -26.31 -47.67
C MET A 203 -12.00 -25.42 -46.74
N GLU A 204 -13.31 -25.29 -47.02
CA GLU A 204 -14.31 -24.60 -46.19
C GLU A 204 -14.93 -25.49 -45.11
N GLY A 205 -14.84 -26.83 -45.24
CA GLY A 205 -15.26 -27.80 -44.22
C GLY A 205 -14.60 -27.64 -42.83
N GLU A 206 -13.74 -26.63 -42.66
CA GLU A 206 -13.21 -26.12 -41.39
C GLU A 206 -13.93 -24.87 -40.86
N GLY A 207 -15.22 -24.68 -41.16
CA GLY A 207 -16.07 -23.76 -40.41
C GLY A 207 -16.37 -24.26 -38.99
N LEU A 208 -15.39 -24.14 -38.08
CA LEU A 208 -15.55 -23.99 -36.63
C LEU A 208 -16.81 -24.63 -35.99
N LYS A 209 -16.71 -25.88 -35.51
CA LYS A 209 -17.44 -26.24 -34.28
C LYS A 209 -16.81 -25.46 -33.13
N LYS A 210 -17.31 -24.25 -32.87
CA LYS A 210 -17.15 -23.59 -31.57
C LYS A 210 -18.07 -24.30 -30.57
N THR A 211 -17.49 -25.13 -29.71
CA THR A 211 -18.00 -25.38 -28.35
C THR A 211 -17.14 -24.60 -27.38
#